data_AF-A0A7L4NST4-F1
#
_entry.id   AF-A0A7L4NST4-F1
#
_cell.length_a   1.000
_cell.length_b   1.000
_cell.length_c   1.000
_cell.angle_alpha   90.00
_cell.angle_beta   90.00
_cell.angle_gamma   90.00
#
_symmetry.space_group_name_H-M   'P 1'
#
loop_
_entity.id
_entity.type
_entity.pdbx_description
1 polymer ?
#
loop_
_entity_poly.entity_id
_entity_poly.type
_entity_poly.pdbx_seq_one_letter_code
_entity_poly.pdbx_strand_id
1 'polypeptide(L)'
;MTNDSKELSKMDKFLEKGKEHHRAEFIAAVIVNIILYYIANNLLNWHISFIAPTFADVLWIVNYFLLAAIIVNLIFIFYHPNWLRNLLQAVVDVLFIITAYTFFMVFPFLVGEGLAVALKILIALMIVVSVISLIVHIVRFVLGLIYRD
;
A
#
# COMPACT_ATOMS: atom_id res chain seq x y z
N MET A 1 -7.94 35.31 31.57
CA MET A 1 -8.26 34.14 30.73
C MET A 1 -9.41 33.38 31.39
N THR A 2 -10.58 33.38 30.78
CA THR A 2 -11.78 32.66 31.26
C THR A 2 -11.60 31.15 31.10
N ASN A 3 -12.29 30.34 31.90
CA ASN A 3 -12.20 28.87 31.86
C ASN A 3 -12.44 28.32 30.44
N ASP A 4 -13.35 28.94 29.70
CA ASP A 4 -13.70 28.58 28.32
C ASP A 4 -12.54 28.72 27.33
N SER A 5 -11.68 29.74 27.51
CA SER A 5 -10.50 29.95 26.65
C SER A 5 -9.43 28.86 26.78
N LYS A 6 -9.32 28.23 27.96
CA LYS A 6 -8.40 27.11 28.19
C LYS A 6 -8.93 25.81 27.58
N GLU A 7 -10.23 25.59 27.63
CA GLU A 7 -10.86 24.39 27.05
C GLU A 7 -10.83 24.44 25.51
N LEU A 8 -11.10 25.59 24.89
CA LEU A 8 -10.93 25.79 23.43
C LEU A 8 -9.48 25.52 22.98
N SER A 9 -8.49 26.06 23.70
CA SER A 9 -7.07 25.83 23.38
C SER A 9 -6.65 24.36 23.51
N LYS A 10 -7.17 23.62 24.50
CA LYS A 10 -6.93 22.19 24.61
C LYS A 10 -7.56 21.43 23.45
N MET A 11 -8.81 21.72 23.13
CA MET A 11 -9.54 21.09 22.02
C MET A 11 -8.81 21.29 20.69
N ASP A 12 -8.36 22.51 20.38
CA ASP A 12 -7.59 22.78 19.16
C ASP A 12 -6.30 21.95 19.10
N LYS A 13 -5.55 21.89 20.21
CA LYS A 13 -4.34 21.03 20.28
C LYS A 13 -4.66 19.55 20.13
N PHE A 14 -5.78 19.06 20.67
CA PHE A 14 -6.21 17.67 20.47
C PHE A 14 -6.58 17.38 19.02
N LEU A 15 -7.29 18.30 18.35
CA LEU A 15 -7.66 18.18 16.94
C LEU A 15 -6.46 18.28 16.00
N GLU A 16 -5.51 19.18 16.29
CA GLU A 16 -4.23 19.28 15.55
C GLU A 16 -3.41 18.01 15.72
N LYS A 17 -3.24 17.53 16.95
CA LYS A 17 -2.52 16.28 17.23
C LYS A 17 -3.15 15.07 16.52
N GLY A 18 -4.48 15.02 16.44
CA GLY A 18 -5.21 13.99 15.69
C GLY A 18 -4.95 14.06 14.17
N LYS A 19 -4.91 15.27 13.60
CA LYS A 19 -4.63 15.49 12.16
C LYS A 19 -3.16 15.23 11.82
N GLU A 20 -2.22 15.64 12.67
CA GLU A 20 -0.79 15.39 12.50
C GLU A 20 -0.47 13.90 12.48
N HIS A 21 -1.13 13.10 13.34
CA HIS A 21 -0.89 11.66 13.40
C HIS A 21 -1.23 10.98 12.06
N HIS A 22 -2.36 11.34 11.44
CA HIS A 22 -2.76 10.80 10.14
C HIS A 22 -1.80 11.22 9.01
N ARG A 23 -1.30 12.46 9.03
CA ARG A 23 -0.32 12.92 8.02
C ARG A 23 1.03 12.23 8.17
N ALA A 24 1.49 12.03 9.40
CA ALA A 24 2.75 11.34 9.67
C ALA A 24 2.74 9.90 9.12
N GLU A 25 1.60 9.20 9.22
CA GLU A 25 1.42 7.87 8.65
C GLU A 25 1.58 7.88 7.11
N PHE A 26 0.95 8.82 6.41
CA PHE A 26 1.09 8.92 4.96
C PHE A 26 2.50 9.32 4.53
N ILE A 27 3.16 10.22 5.26
CA ILE A 27 4.56 10.60 5.00
C ILE A 27 5.48 9.39 5.18
N ALA A 28 5.32 8.65 6.28
CA ALA A 28 6.09 7.43 6.53
C ALA A 28 5.86 6.40 5.41
N ALA A 29 4.61 6.21 4.98
CA ALA A 29 4.28 5.32 3.87
C ALA A 29 4.95 5.74 2.55
N VAL A 30 4.98 7.03 2.23
CA VAL A 30 5.70 7.54 1.04
C VAL A 30 7.18 7.20 1.12
N ILE A 31 7.83 7.49 2.26
CA ILE A 31 9.27 7.23 2.45
C ILE A 31 9.57 5.74 2.29
N VAL A 32 8.79 4.87 2.94
CA VAL A 32 8.96 3.42 2.84
C VAL A 32 8.81 2.94 1.40
N ASN A 33 7.79 3.41 0.66
CA ASN A 33 7.61 3.00 -0.73
C ASN A 33 8.73 3.51 -1.65
N ILE A 34 9.29 4.69 -1.41
CA ILE A 34 10.48 5.18 -2.14
C ILE A 34 11.69 4.29 -1.89
N ILE A 35 11.91 3.89 -0.63
CA ILE A 35 12.99 2.97 -0.26
C ILE A 35 12.78 1.62 -0.96
N LEU A 36 11.57 1.06 -0.92
CA LEU A 36 11.26 -0.19 -1.60
C LEU A 36 11.43 -0.09 -3.12
N TYR A 37 11.07 1.05 -3.72
CA TYR A 37 11.26 1.31 -5.15
C TYR A 37 12.75 1.29 -5.50
N TYR A 38 13.58 1.97 -4.70
CA TYR A 38 15.03 1.94 -4.88
C TYR A 38 15.59 0.52 -4.72
N ILE A 39 15.18 -0.21 -3.68
CA ILE A 39 15.59 -1.60 -3.46
C ILE A 39 15.25 -2.45 -4.68
N ALA A 40 14.00 -2.44 -5.14
CA ALA A 40 13.53 -3.27 -6.24
C ALA A 40 14.33 -3.02 -7.53
N ASN A 41 14.60 -1.76 -7.87
CA ASN A 41 15.32 -1.40 -9.10
C ASN A 41 16.83 -1.66 -9.04
N ASN A 42 17.40 -1.88 -7.85
CA ASN A 42 18.82 -2.19 -7.68
C ASN A 42 19.08 -3.63 -7.25
N LEU A 43 18.03 -4.41 -6.96
CA LEU A 43 18.13 -5.74 -6.36
C LEU A 43 19.00 -6.70 -7.18
N LEU A 44 18.87 -6.67 -8.51
CA LEU A 44 19.67 -7.50 -9.42
C LEU A 44 21.16 -7.09 -9.44
N ASN A 45 21.46 -5.80 -9.29
CA ASN A 45 22.83 -5.28 -9.25
C ASN A 45 23.53 -5.59 -7.93
N TRP A 46 22.78 -5.96 -6.88
CA TRP A 46 23.34 -6.36 -5.59
C TRP A 46 23.84 -7.80 -5.58
N HIS A 47 23.60 -8.57 -6.65
CA HIS A 47 24.06 -9.95 -6.80
C HIS A 47 23.67 -10.86 -5.61
N ILE A 48 22.45 -10.67 -5.10
CA ILE A 48 21.92 -11.46 -4.00
C ILE A 48 21.68 -12.90 -4.45
N SER A 49 22.23 -13.87 -3.72
CA SER A 49 22.25 -15.28 -4.10
C SER A 49 20.88 -15.95 -4.22
N PHE A 50 19.84 -15.43 -3.56
CA PHE A 50 18.50 -15.99 -3.61
C PHE A 50 17.56 -15.32 -4.63
N ILE A 51 18.02 -14.30 -5.36
CA ILE A 51 17.22 -13.61 -6.39
C ILE A 51 17.64 -14.10 -7.77
N ALA A 52 16.68 -14.63 -8.54
CA ALA A 52 16.92 -15.09 -9.90
C ALA A 52 16.97 -13.92 -10.89
N PRO A 53 17.69 -14.04 -12.02
CA PRO A 53 17.65 -13.06 -13.11
C PRO A 53 16.23 -12.81 -13.66
N THR A 54 15.33 -13.79 -13.55
CA THR A 54 13.91 -13.68 -13.93
C THR A 54 13.13 -12.68 -13.06
N PHE A 55 13.73 -12.12 -11.99
CA PHE A 55 13.16 -10.99 -11.28
C PHE A 55 12.92 -9.77 -12.20
N ALA A 56 13.72 -9.62 -13.26
CA ALA A 56 13.54 -8.57 -14.27
C ALA A 56 12.14 -8.62 -14.91
N ASP A 57 11.56 -9.81 -15.06
CA ASP A 57 10.23 -10.02 -15.66
C ASP A 57 9.08 -9.56 -14.75
N VAL A 58 9.36 -9.34 -13.47
CA VAL A 58 8.41 -8.88 -12.45
C VAL A 58 8.62 -7.39 -12.11
N LEU A 59 9.78 -6.83 -12.45
CA LEU A 59 10.16 -5.49 -12.02
C LEU A 59 9.21 -4.39 -12.52
N TRP A 60 8.68 -4.52 -13.74
CA TRP A 60 7.76 -3.54 -14.31
C TRP A 60 6.49 -3.39 -13.45
N ILE A 61 5.86 -4.50 -13.03
CA ILE A 61 4.62 -4.44 -12.26
C ILE A 61 4.87 -3.98 -10.82
N VAL A 62 6.01 -4.36 -10.23
CA VAL A 62 6.47 -3.85 -8.93
C VAL A 62 6.61 -2.33 -8.97
N ASN A 63 7.22 -1.80 -10.03
CA ASN A 63 7.38 -0.36 -10.19
C ASN A 63 6.03 0.36 -10.30
N TYR A 64 5.07 -0.16 -11.07
CA TYR A 64 3.72 0.43 -11.15
C TYR A 64 3.00 0.40 -9.81
N PHE A 65 3.05 -0.72 -9.08
CA PHE A 65 2.44 -0.84 -7.76
C PHE A 65 3.03 0.16 -6.76
N LEU A 66 4.36 0.24 -6.67
CA LEU A 66 5.04 1.14 -5.74
C LEU A 66 4.81 2.62 -6.09
N LEU A 67 4.84 2.98 -7.38
CA LEU A 67 4.51 4.33 -7.82
C LEU A 67 3.06 4.71 -7.50
N ALA A 68 2.12 3.80 -7.73
CA ALA A 68 0.72 4.03 -7.34
C ALA A 68 0.58 4.22 -5.83
N ALA A 69 1.24 3.39 -5.02
CA ALA A 69 1.23 3.54 -3.57
C ALA A 69 1.81 4.90 -3.12
N ILE A 70 2.91 5.35 -3.73
CA ILE A 70 3.48 6.68 -3.46
C ILE A 70 2.48 7.79 -3.81
N ILE A 71 1.91 7.76 -5.02
CA ILE A 71 0.96 8.77 -5.49
C ILE A 71 -0.27 8.82 -4.58
N VAL A 72 -0.85 7.68 -4.23
CA VAL A 72 -2.03 7.60 -3.35
C VAL A 72 -1.73 8.15 -1.97
N ASN A 73 -0.60 7.80 -1.36
CA ASN A 73 -0.22 8.35 -0.06
C ASN A 73 0.07 9.87 -0.13
N LEU A 74 0.67 10.37 -1.22
CA LEU A 74 0.83 11.81 -1.45
C LEU A 74 -0.52 12.53 -1.54
N ILE A 75 -1.49 11.96 -2.25
CA ILE A 75 -2.86 12.52 -2.32
C ILE A 75 -3.46 12.58 -0.91
N PHE A 76 -3.30 11.54 -0.10
CA PHE A 76 -3.84 11.49 1.25
C PHE A 76 -3.12 12.41 2.25
N ILE A 77 -1.96 13.00 1.94
CA ILE A 77 -1.40 14.06 2.79
C ILE A 77 -2.26 15.33 2.73
N PHE A 78 -2.89 15.59 1.58
CA PHE A 78 -3.63 16.82 1.32
C PHE A 78 -5.16 16.64 1.27
N TYR A 79 -5.66 15.47 0.83
CA TYR A 79 -7.07 15.23 0.57
C TYR A 79 -7.58 13.97 1.29
N HIS A 80 -8.56 14.12 2.17
CA HIS A 80 -9.18 13.01 2.93
C HIS A 80 -10.68 12.73 2.65
N PRO A 81 -11.21 12.81 1.40
CA PRO A 81 -12.57 12.33 1.17
C PRO A 81 -12.67 10.81 1.33
N ASN A 82 -13.65 10.34 2.10
CA ASN A 82 -13.87 8.90 2.31
C ASN A 82 -14.11 8.11 1.01
N TRP A 83 -14.84 8.68 0.04
CA TRP A 83 -15.08 8.04 -1.25
C TRP A 83 -13.78 7.89 -2.06
N LEU A 84 -12.93 8.92 -2.06
CA LEU A 84 -11.65 8.91 -2.77
C LEU A 84 -10.72 7.87 -2.15
N ARG A 85 -10.75 7.74 -0.82
CA ARG A 85 -9.96 6.75 -0.10
C ARG A 85 -10.26 5.32 -0.57
N ASN A 86 -11.53 4.95 -0.61
CA ASN A 86 -11.96 3.61 -1.02
C ASN A 86 -11.64 3.35 -2.51
N LEU A 87 -11.82 4.34 -3.38
CA LEU A 87 -11.50 4.23 -4.80
C LEU A 87 -9.99 3.99 -5.02
N LEU A 88 -9.14 4.84 -4.44
CA LEU A 88 -7.70 4.73 -4.62
C LEU A 88 -7.14 3.45 -3.99
N GLN A 89 -7.70 3.00 -2.85
CA GLN A 89 -7.32 1.71 -2.27
C GLN A 89 -7.74 0.52 -3.13
N ALA A 90 -8.91 0.56 -3.78
CA ALA A 90 -9.29 -0.49 -4.73
C ALA A 90 -8.30 -0.57 -5.91
N VAL A 91 -7.83 0.57 -6.43
CA VAL A 91 -6.81 0.60 -7.50
C VAL A 91 -5.49 -0.03 -7.02
N VAL A 92 -5.05 0.32 -5.80
CA VAL A 92 -3.82 -0.25 -5.20
C VAL A 92 -3.98 -1.75 -4.96
N ASP A 93 -5.14 -2.22 -4.51
CA ASP A 93 -5.42 -3.65 -4.31
C ASP A 93 -5.35 -4.42 -5.63
N VAL A 94 -5.89 -3.89 -6.73
CA VAL A 94 -5.78 -4.50 -8.06
C VAL A 94 -4.31 -4.63 -8.47
N LEU A 95 -3.51 -3.57 -8.33
CA LEU A 95 -2.08 -3.61 -8.64
C LEU A 95 -1.32 -4.59 -7.75
N PHE A 96 -1.67 -4.67 -6.47
CA PHE A 96 -1.09 -5.64 -5.54
C PHE A 96 -1.40 -7.08 -5.98
N ILE A 97 -2.66 -7.38 -6.32
CA ILE A 97 -3.08 -8.70 -6.80
C ILE A 97 -2.29 -9.09 -8.06
N ILE A 98 -2.20 -8.19 -9.05
CA ILE A 98 -1.45 -8.45 -10.28
C ILE A 98 0.03 -8.69 -9.95
N THR A 99 0.63 -7.85 -9.10
CA THR A 99 2.03 -8.00 -8.67
C THR A 99 2.26 -9.37 -8.02
N ALA A 100 1.43 -9.72 -7.03
CA ALA A 100 1.52 -11.00 -6.33
C ALA A 100 1.32 -12.19 -7.26
N TYR A 101 0.37 -12.10 -8.20
CA TYR A 101 0.14 -13.12 -9.21
C TYR A 101 1.35 -13.28 -10.15
N THR A 102 1.97 -12.19 -10.59
CA THR A 102 3.20 -12.24 -11.39
C THR A 102 4.35 -12.89 -10.61
N PHE A 103 4.52 -12.56 -9.32
CA PHE A 103 5.48 -13.26 -8.44
C PHE A 103 5.16 -14.75 -8.29
N PHE A 104 3.89 -15.13 -8.23
CA PHE A 104 3.48 -16.54 -8.16
C PHE A 104 3.83 -17.31 -9.43
N MET A 105 3.61 -16.70 -10.60
CA MET A 105 3.84 -17.31 -11.91
C MET A 105 5.32 -17.38 -12.29
N VAL A 106 6.04 -16.27 -12.15
CA VAL A 106 7.47 -16.19 -12.51
C VAL A 106 8.35 -16.81 -11.43
N PHE A 107 7.96 -16.66 -10.16
CA PHE A 107 8.68 -17.13 -8.98
C PHE A 107 10.20 -16.89 -9.04
N PRO A 108 10.66 -15.63 -8.95
CA PRO A 108 12.05 -15.24 -9.19
C PRO A 108 12.98 -15.50 -7.98
N PHE A 109 12.77 -16.59 -7.25
CA PHE A 109 13.52 -16.91 -6.04
C PHE A 109 14.29 -18.23 -6.21
N LEU A 110 15.61 -18.18 -5.99
CA LEU A 110 16.51 -19.33 -6.01
C LEU A 110 16.59 -19.95 -4.61
N VAL A 111 15.57 -20.74 -4.28
CA VAL A 111 15.41 -21.34 -2.95
C VAL A 111 15.14 -22.84 -3.06
N GLY A 112 15.43 -23.59 -1.99
CA GLY A 112 15.14 -25.03 -1.94
C GLY A 112 13.65 -25.34 -2.06
N GLU A 113 13.32 -26.53 -2.55
CA GLU A 113 11.96 -26.93 -2.93
C GLU A 113 10.91 -26.71 -1.81
N GLY A 114 11.22 -27.13 -0.57
CA GLY A 114 10.29 -26.95 0.55
C GLY A 114 9.98 -25.48 0.85
N LEU A 115 10.99 -24.61 0.78
CA LEU A 115 10.81 -23.17 0.98
C LEU A 115 10.09 -22.53 -0.22
N ALA A 116 10.36 -23.02 -1.43
CA ALA A 116 9.67 -22.57 -2.64
C ALA A 116 8.16 -22.82 -2.54
N VAL A 117 7.76 -24.03 -2.12
CA VAL A 117 6.36 -24.38 -1.90
C VAL A 117 5.73 -23.50 -0.83
N ALA A 118 6.41 -23.31 0.31
CA ALA A 118 5.92 -22.45 1.39
C ALA A 118 5.70 -20.99 0.93
N LEU A 119 6.64 -20.42 0.18
CA LEU A 119 6.52 -19.06 -0.36
C LEU A 119 5.39 -18.96 -1.40
N LYS A 120 5.22 -19.96 -2.28
CA LYS A 120 4.10 -19.98 -3.23
C LYS A 120 2.75 -20.06 -2.53
N ILE A 121 2.63 -20.88 -1.48
CA ILE A 121 1.41 -20.93 -0.65
C ILE A 121 1.15 -19.58 0.01
N LEU A 122 2.19 -18.96 0.58
CA LEU A 122 2.08 -17.63 1.19
C LEU A 122 1.59 -16.59 0.18
N ILE A 123 2.18 -16.54 -1.02
CA ILE A 123 1.75 -15.62 -2.09
C ILE A 123 0.29 -15.89 -2.48
N ALA A 124 -0.10 -17.17 -2.64
CA ALA A 124 -1.48 -17.53 -2.96
C ALA A 124 -2.47 -17.05 -1.87
N LEU A 125 -2.11 -17.18 -0.59
CA LEU A 125 -2.92 -16.66 0.52
C LEU A 125 -3.03 -15.13 0.48
N MET A 126 -1.93 -14.42 0.18
CA MET A 126 -1.94 -12.96 0.03
C MET A 126 -2.85 -12.50 -1.12
N ILE A 127 -2.89 -13.26 -2.22
CA ILE A 127 -3.84 -13.00 -3.32
C ILE A 127 -5.29 -13.17 -2.84
N VAL A 128 -5.61 -14.25 -2.13
CA VAL A 128 -6.98 -14.46 -1.61
C VAL A 128 -7.41 -13.33 -0.67
N VAL A 129 -6.54 -12.94 0.27
CA VAL A 129 -6.82 -11.86 1.22
C VAL A 129 -7.00 -10.51 0.50
N SER A 130 -6.17 -10.21 -0.49
CA SER A 130 -6.27 -8.96 -1.24
C SER A 130 -7.51 -8.90 -2.14
N VAL A 131 -7.98 -10.01 -2.69
CA VAL A 131 -9.28 -10.07 -3.39
C VAL A 131 -10.42 -9.71 -2.45
N ILE A 132 -10.41 -10.20 -1.20
CA ILE A 132 -11.41 -9.83 -0.19
C ILE A 132 -11.33 -8.33 0.13
N SER A 133 -10.11 -7.79 0.31
CA SER A 133 -9.89 -6.34 0.53
C SER A 133 -10.45 -5.50 -0.61
N LEU A 134 -10.19 -5.90 -1.86
CA LEU A 134 -10.69 -5.23 -3.06
C LEU A 134 -12.21 -5.16 -3.06
N ILE A 135 -12.89 -6.28 -2.78
CA ILE A 135 -14.35 -6.33 -2.70
C ILE A 135 -14.85 -5.36 -1.61
N VAL A 136 -14.23 -5.36 -0.42
CA VAL A 136 -14.60 -4.47 0.68
C VAL A 136 -14.45 -3.00 0.28
N HIS A 137 -13.34 -2.62 -0.37
CA HIS A 137 -13.12 -1.25 -0.82
C HIS A 137 -14.13 -0.84 -1.91
N ILE A 138 -14.45 -1.72 -2.86
CA ILE A 138 -15.48 -1.46 -3.87
C ILE A 138 -16.84 -1.26 -3.23
N VAL A 139 -17.26 -2.15 -2.31
CA VAL A 139 -18.55 -2.04 -1.61
C VAL A 139 -18.62 -0.72 -0.83
N ARG A 140 -17.58 -0.38 -0.07
CA ARG A 140 -17.54 0.89 0.68
C ARG A 140 -17.52 2.11 -0.22
N PHE A 141 -16.89 2.02 -1.39
CA PHE A 141 -16.93 3.08 -2.40
C PHE A 141 -18.36 3.29 -2.92
N VAL A 142 -19.04 2.22 -3.32
CA VAL A 142 -20.43 2.27 -3.82
C VAL A 142 -21.39 2.79 -2.75
N LEU A 143 -21.34 2.23 -1.53
CA LEU A 143 -22.18 2.71 -0.43
C LEU A 143 -21.88 4.17 -0.07
N GLY A 144 -20.60 4.56 -0.07
CA GLY A 144 -20.18 5.94 0.19
C GLY A 144 -20.59 6.93 -0.89
N LEU A 145 -20.92 6.47 -2.11
CA LEU A 145 -21.56 7.28 -3.14
C LEU A 145 -23.07 7.37 -2.95
N ILE A 146 -23.72 6.27 -2.56
CA ILE A 146 -25.19 6.21 -2.41
C ILE A 146 -25.68 6.98 -1.17
N TYR A 147 -25.03 6.81 -0.02
CA TYR A 147 -25.40 7.49 1.24
C TYR A 147 -24.91 8.94 1.34
N ARG A 148 -24.45 9.52 0.22
CA ARG A 148 -23.94 10.89 0.15
C ARG A 148 -25.02 11.90 -0.29
N ASP A 149 -26.21 11.42 -0.63
CA ASP A 149 -27.45 12.20 -0.75
C ASP A 149 -28.28 12.11 0.54
#